data_AF-A0A8J5MV36-F1
#
_entry.id   AF-A0A8J5MV36-F1
#
_cell.length_a   1.000
_cell.length_b   1.000
_cell.length_c   1.000
_cell.angle_alpha   90.00
_cell.angle_beta   90.00
_cell.angle_gamma   90.00
#
_symmetry.space_group_name_H-M   'P 1'
#
loop_
_entity.id
_entity.type
_entity.pdbx_description
1 polymer ?
#
loop_
_entity_poly.entity_id
_entity_poly.type
_entity_poly.pdbx_seq_one_letter_code
_entity_poly.pdbx_strand_id
1 'polypeptide(L)'
;MTGYNLSIHPDMSVKGTREFYNIYAILEVRAVGKGEVQPNELKENTVWVETLSGAFFNYLNKKYAHLGWYLGIKKSGKGKKGHKTEYGQRAVQFLPRHPYPIG
;
A
#
# COMPACT_ATOMS: atom_id res chain seq x y z
N MET A 1 -2.61 -4.34 -11.44
CA MET A 1 -1.44 -3.52 -11.07
C MET A 1 -1.06 -2.49 -12.14
N THR A 2 -0.25 -1.48 -11.79
CA THR A 2 0.24 -0.39 -12.66
C THR A 2 1.71 -0.49 -13.07
N GLY A 3 2.47 -1.45 -12.52
CA GLY A 3 3.89 -1.65 -12.83
C GLY A 3 4.84 -0.71 -12.08
N TYR A 4 4.40 -0.16 -10.95
CA TYR A 4 5.23 0.63 -10.03
C TYR A 4 5.36 -0.08 -8.68
N ASN A 5 6.54 0.00 -8.08
CA ASN A 5 6.76 -0.32 -6.68
C ASN A 5 6.31 0.88 -5.82
N LEU A 6 5.61 0.63 -4.73
CA LEU A 6 5.29 1.67 -3.74
C LEU A 6 6.57 2.10 -3.02
N SER A 7 6.84 3.39 -2.94
CA SER A 7 7.97 3.95 -2.21
C SER A 7 7.56 5.06 -1.24
N ILE A 8 8.23 5.09 -0.08
CA ILE A 8 8.06 6.10 0.97
C ILE A 8 9.41 6.78 1.19
N HIS A 9 9.51 8.05 0.82
CA HIS A 9 10.78 8.79 0.82
C HIS A 9 10.99 9.58 2.13
N PRO A 10 12.24 9.99 2.44
CA PRO A 10 12.56 10.75 3.65
C PRO A 10 11.83 12.10 3.76
N ASP A 11 11.41 12.68 2.63
CA ASP A 11 10.58 13.89 2.55
C ASP A 11 9.09 13.62 2.85
N MET A 12 8.77 12.41 3.33
CA MET A 12 7.43 11.89 3.59
C MET A 12 6.57 11.72 2.33
N SER A 13 7.12 11.88 1.13
CA SER A 13 6.38 11.66 -0.11
C SER A 13 6.16 10.16 -0.35
N VAL A 14 4.92 9.82 -0.70
CA VAL A 14 4.53 8.46 -1.11
C VAL A 14 4.26 8.46 -2.60
N LYS A 15 5.03 7.68 -3.36
CA LYS A 15 4.94 7.61 -4.82
C LYS A 15 5.33 6.23 -5.34
N GLY A 16 5.17 6.05 -6.65
CA GLY A 16 5.59 4.85 -7.35
C GLY A 16 6.97 5.04 -7.96
N THR A 17 7.81 4.02 -7.88
CA THR A 17 9.10 3.92 -8.60
C THR A 17 9.12 2.70 -9.52
N ARG A 18 9.91 2.77 -10.61
CA ARG A 18 10.16 1.62 -11.52
C ARG A 18 11.49 0.92 -11.23
N GLU A 19 12.32 1.51 -10.38
CA GLU A 19 13.56 0.89 -9.93
C GLU A 19 13.23 -0.32 -9.05
N PHE A 20 13.72 -1.49 -9.43
CA PHE A 20 13.36 -2.76 -8.80
C PHE A 20 13.85 -2.88 -7.36
N TYR A 21 15.02 -2.29 -7.06
CA TYR A 21 15.71 -2.36 -5.77
C TYR A 21 15.88 -0.98 -5.13
N ASN A 22 14.93 -0.08 -5.39
CA ASN A 22 14.93 1.22 -4.73
C ASN A 22 14.79 1.00 -3.22
N ILE A 23 15.73 1.54 -2.44
CA ILE A 23 15.78 1.35 -0.99
C ILE A 23 14.51 1.86 -0.28
N TYR A 24 13.83 2.85 -0.86
CA TYR A 24 12.58 3.42 -0.31
C TYR A 24 11.34 2.60 -0.67
N ALA A 25 11.48 1.57 -1.51
CA ALA A 25 10.42 0.65 -1.89
C ALA A 25 10.48 -0.70 -1.14
N ILE A 26 11.45 -0.87 -0.25
CA ILE A 26 11.49 -1.99 0.70
C ILE A 26 10.56 -1.62 1.85
N LEU A 27 9.49 -2.39 2.02
CA LEU A 27 8.45 -2.14 3.03
C LEU A 27 8.34 -3.32 3.97
N GLU A 28 8.35 -3.04 5.27
CA GLU A 28 7.97 -4.00 6.29
C GLU A 28 6.46 -3.92 6.50
N VAL A 29 5.75 -5.03 6.27
CA VAL A 29 4.32 -5.16 6.56
C VAL A 29 4.16 -5.94 7.86
N ARG A 30 3.62 -5.30 8.88
CA ARG A 30 3.34 -5.93 10.18
C ARG A 30 1.86 -6.23 10.32
N ALA A 31 1.53 -7.47 10.68
CA ALA A 31 0.16 -7.81 11.09
C ALA A 31 -0.09 -7.23 12.49
N VAL A 32 -1.16 -6.46 12.64
CA VAL A 32 -1.50 -5.75 13.90
C VAL A 32 -2.72 -6.32 14.62
N GLY A 33 -3.21 -7.49 14.19
CA GLY A 33 -4.32 -8.22 14.82
C GLY A 33 -5.68 -7.47 14.90
N LYS A 34 -6.74 -8.21 15.27
CA LYS A 34 -7.97 -7.60 15.81
C LYS A 34 -7.83 -7.57 17.33
N GLY A 35 -7.61 -6.38 17.91
CA GLY A 35 -7.57 -6.20 19.36
C GLY A 35 -6.18 -6.03 19.97
N GLU A 36 -5.11 -5.90 19.18
CA GLU A 36 -3.84 -5.41 19.73
C GLU A 36 -4.00 -3.94 20.09
N VAL A 37 -4.00 -3.65 21.40
CA VAL A 37 -3.77 -2.31 21.92
C VAL A 37 -2.28 -2.06 21.77
N GLN A 38 -1.84 -1.71 20.57
CA GLN A 38 -0.51 -1.11 20.43
C GLN A 38 -0.59 0.27 21.10
N PRO A 39 0.30 0.58 22.06
CA PRO A 39 0.21 1.81 22.84
C PRO A 39 0.41 3.02 21.93
N ASN A 40 -0.66 3.60 21.37
CA ASN A 40 -0.71 4.89 20.65
C ASN A 40 0.37 5.17 19.56
N GLU A 41 1.23 4.20 19.21
CA GLU A 41 2.40 4.41 18.36
C GLU A 41 2.06 4.42 16.87
N LEU A 42 0.98 3.74 16.48
CA LEU A 42 0.48 3.76 15.11
C LEU A 42 -0.62 4.81 14.98
N LYS A 43 -0.39 5.80 14.12
CA LYS A 43 -1.45 6.75 13.72
C LYS A 43 -2.59 5.96 13.08
N GLU A 44 -3.84 6.25 13.43
CA GLU A 44 -5.01 5.50 12.92
C GLU A 44 -5.06 5.34 11.40
N ASN A 45 -4.45 6.27 10.65
CA ASN A 45 -4.38 6.27 9.19
C ASN A 45 -3.24 5.39 8.61
N THR A 46 -2.43 4.73 9.44
CA THR A 46 -1.37 3.79 9.00
C THR A 46 -1.79 2.32 9.10
N VAL A 47 -3.01 2.04 9.56
CA VAL A 47 -3.56 0.68 9.63
C VAL A 47 -4.41 0.37 8.40
N TRP A 48 -4.14 -0.78 7.77
CA TRP A 48 -4.77 -1.22 6.53
C TRP A 48 -5.36 -2.61 6.68
N VAL A 49 -6.53 -2.83 6.08
CA VAL A 49 -7.13 -4.15 5.91
C VAL A 49 -6.62 -4.72 4.60
N GLU A 50 -5.81 -5.78 4.68
CA GLU A 50 -5.35 -6.53 3.52
C GLU A 50 -6.48 -7.47 3.04
N THR A 51 -6.71 -7.51 1.73
CA THR A 51 -7.71 -8.40 1.12
C THR A 51 -7.16 -8.98 -0.17
N LEU A 52 -7.30 -10.28 -0.34
CA LEU A 52 -6.93 -10.97 -1.59
C LEU A 52 -8.03 -10.77 -2.64
N SER A 53 -7.63 -10.34 -3.84
CA SER A 53 -8.48 -10.07 -5.00
C SER A 53 -7.90 -10.78 -6.23
N GLY A 54 -8.21 -12.06 -6.37
CA GLY A 54 -7.55 -12.94 -7.35
C GLY A 54 -6.10 -13.18 -6.92
N ALA A 55 -5.14 -12.86 -7.80
CA ALA A 55 -3.70 -13.01 -7.52
C ALA A 55 -3.05 -11.75 -6.89
N PHE A 56 -3.84 -10.73 -6.55
CA PHE A 56 -3.33 -9.45 -6.04
C PHE A 56 -3.93 -9.11 -4.68
N PHE A 57 -3.16 -8.43 -3.85
CA PHE A 57 -3.67 -7.83 -2.63
C PHE A 57 -4.18 -6.41 -2.90
N ASN A 58 -5.22 -6.03 -2.17
CA ASN A 58 -5.68 -4.66 -2.04
C ASN A 58 -5.57 -4.27 -0.56
N TYR A 59 -5.29 -2.99 -0.29
CA TYR A 59 -5.14 -2.47 1.07
C TYR A 59 -6.17 -1.37 1.31
N LEU A 60 -7.22 -1.67 2.08
CA LEU A 60 -8.26 -0.71 2.45
C LEU A 60 -7.85 0.03 3.73
N ASN A 61 -7.88 1.36 3.72
CA ASN A 61 -7.52 2.11 4.92
C ASN A 61 -8.55 1.85 6.03
N LYS A 62 -8.12 1.38 7.21
CA LYS A 62 -9.05 1.00 8.29
C LYS A 62 -9.92 2.18 8.75
N LYS A 63 -9.33 3.38 8.89
CA LYS A 63 -10.05 4.60 9.30
C LYS A 63 -11.10 5.02 8.27
N TYR A 64 -10.81 4.88 6.99
CA TYR A 64 -11.69 5.28 5.88
C TYR A 64 -12.38 4.10 5.19
N ALA A 65 -12.46 2.95 5.86
CA ALA A 65 -13.00 1.73 5.29
C ALA A 65 -14.47 1.89 4.85
N HIS A 66 -15.26 2.63 5.62
CA HIS A 66 -16.65 2.96 5.33
C HIS A 66 -16.84 3.81 4.06
N LEU A 67 -15.78 4.45 3.56
CA LEU A 67 -15.78 5.20 2.30
C LEU A 67 -15.18 4.41 1.13
N GLY A 68 -14.71 3.17 1.36
CA GLY A 68 -14.08 2.35 0.33
C GLY A 68 -12.73 2.89 -0.15
N TRP A 69 -11.95 3.56 0.71
CA TRP A 69 -10.69 4.17 0.31
C TRP A 69 -9.50 3.21 0.40
N TYR A 70 -9.02 2.81 -0.77
CA TYR A 70 -7.87 1.94 -0.92
C TYR A 70 -6.56 2.72 -1.07
N LEU A 71 -5.45 2.08 -0.72
CA LEU A 71 -4.13 2.46 -1.20
C LEU A 71 -4.11 2.35 -2.73
N GLY A 72 -3.57 3.34 -3.43
CA GLY A 72 -3.50 3.27 -4.89
C GLY A 72 -2.42 4.12 -5.52
N ILE A 73 -1.86 3.60 -6.62
CA ILE A 73 -0.86 4.27 -7.46
C ILE A 73 -1.43 4.40 -8.87
N LYS A 74 -1.37 5.60 -9.46
CA LYS A 74 -1.81 5.85 -10.83
C LYS A 74 -0.82 5.23 -11.84
N LYS A 75 -1.23 5.08 -13.10
CA LYS A 75 -0.32 4.73 -14.20
C LYS A 75 0.83 5.72 -14.39
N SER A 76 0.72 6.94 -13.85
CA SER A 76 1.78 7.95 -13.85
C SER A 76 2.78 7.80 -12.70
N GLY A 77 2.63 6.81 -11.82
CA GLY A 77 3.44 6.66 -10.60
C GLY A 77 3.04 7.57 -9.44
N LYS A 78 2.16 8.55 -9.65
CA LYS A 78 1.66 9.40 -8.55
C LYS A 78 0.66 8.65 -7.68
N GLY A 79 0.60 8.98 -6.39
CA GLY A 79 -0.44 8.50 -5.48
C GLY A 79 -1.86 8.82 -6.01
N LYS A 80 -2.77 7.87 -5.85
CA LYS A 80 -4.20 8.04 -6.17
C LYS A 80 -4.94 8.47 -4.90
N LYS A 81 -5.71 9.56 -4.99
CA LYS A 81 -6.51 10.06 -3.85
C LYS A 81 -7.57 9.02 -3.47
N GLY A 82 -7.81 8.82 -2.17
CA GLY A 82 -8.71 7.79 -1.63
C GLY A 82 -10.11 7.80 -2.25
N HIS A 83 -10.76 8.96 -2.31
CA HIS A 83 -12.09 9.12 -2.95
C HIS A 83 -12.13 8.84 -4.46
N LYS A 84 -10.99 8.57 -5.10
CA LYS A 84 -10.91 8.16 -6.51
C LYS A 84 -10.57 6.68 -6.67
N THR A 85 -10.27 6.00 -5.57
CA THR A 85 -10.00 4.56 -5.56
C THR A 85 -11.29 3.77 -5.46
N GLU A 86 -11.26 2.55 -5.96
CA GLU A 86 -12.38 1.63 -5.91
C GLU A 86 -11.85 0.21 -6.08
N TYR A 87 -12.58 -0.76 -5.53
CA TYR A 87 -12.32 -2.18 -5.76
C TYR A 87 -12.32 -2.50 -7.27
N GLY A 88 -11.47 -3.45 -7.69
CA GLY A 88 -11.34 -3.86 -9.10
C GLY A 88 -10.45 -2.94 -9.96
N GLN A 89 -10.13 -1.72 -9.52
CA GLN A 89 -9.21 -0.86 -10.27
C GLN A 89 -7.78 -1.41 -10.27
N ARG A 90 -7.12 -1.44 -11.43
CA ARG A 90 -5.69 -1.85 -11.52
C ARG A 90 -4.75 -1.03 -10.64
N ALA A 91 -5.16 0.18 -10.27
CA ALA A 91 -4.43 1.12 -9.42
C ALA A 91 -4.36 0.70 -7.94
N VAL A 92 -5.26 -0.18 -7.47
CA VAL A 92 -5.35 -0.61 -6.07
C VAL A 92 -4.81 -2.03 -5.84
N GLN A 93 -4.34 -2.69 -6.90
CA GLN A 93 -3.83 -4.06 -6.89
C GLN A 93 -2.30 -4.07 -6.75
N PHE A 94 -1.82 -4.74 -5.70
CA PHE A 94 -0.42 -4.89 -5.36
C PHE A 94 -0.01 -6.36 -5.32
N LEU A 95 1.24 -6.62 -5.68
CA LEU A 95 1.87 -7.92 -5.56
C LEU A 95 3.12 -7.75 -4.68
N PRO A 96 3.13 -8.28 -3.45
CA PRO A 96 4.34 -8.34 -2.63
C PRO A 96 5.44 -9.09 -3.37
N ARG A 97 6.67 -8.56 -3.31
CA ARG A 97 7.85 -9.18 -3.93
C ARG A 97 8.94 -9.29 -2.89
N HIS A 98 9.84 -10.24 -3.07
CA HIS A 98 11.03 -10.33 -2.25
C HIS A 98 11.85 -9.03 -2.39
N PRO A 99 12.33 -8.43 -1.29
CA PRO A 99 12.96 -7.11 -1.31
C PRO A 99 14.34 -7.09 -1.98
N TYR A 100 14.97 -8.26 -2.09
CA TYR A 100 16.30 -8.45 -2.70
C TYR A 100 16.22 -9.31 -3.96
N PRO A 101 17.17 -9.14 -4.91
CA PRO A 101 17.33 -10.09 -6.00
C PRO A 101 17.48 -11.50 -5.40
N ILE A 102 16.66 -12.43 -5.87
CA ILE A 102 16.83 -13.85 -5.55
C ILE A 102 17.72 -14.39 -6.67
N GLY A 103 18.94 -14.79 -6.31
CA GLY A 103 19.86 -15.50 -7.21
C GLY A 103 19.40 -16.91 -7.49
#